data_AF-A0A5J6U7R2-F1
#
_entry.id   AF-A0A5J6U7R2-F1
#
_cell.length_a   1.000
_cell.length_b   1.000
_cell.length_c   1.000
_cell.angle_alpha   90.00
_cell.angle_beta   90.00
_cell.angle_gamma   90.00
#
_symmetry.space_group_name_H-M   'P 1'
#
loop_
_entity.id
_entity.type
_entity.pdbx_description
1 polymer ?
#
loop_
_entity_poly.entity_id
_entity_poly.type
_entity_poly.pdbx_seq_one_letter_code
_entity_poly.pdbx_strand_id
1 'polypeptide(L)'
;MMVVGACLALAQPIAAIVWLSNTIGEPKKITYLVTGESSDALLTYYTPESIERDTVAGTKLPFRFDFQADGDEQLRIEARNDEEGAAGALTCTVLVEGKVVEQDRASGATGEATCTGTAKRLKPIAGAKVPPLTGAVSPEVQRLEREVKLPRYPGRGSQIFGRVTDSEARLSFAELGRPWEPFSTEPYGSYSGHQKFDTESEWQAMLGSQVVDEGVMGAYSGPNRLRDVAAAVQDARQVDNFRDGTTGRDVASQSFEVSGRPAWVLVRELHFREQGLRATMDLSVVVVVDTGQERPSSLWIDIPNTHEQYYSDVNKVIGSLQVVS
;
A
#
# COMPACT_ATOMS: atom_id res chain seq x y z
N MET A 1 -73.28 17.29 -26.02
CA MET A 1 -73.29 17.49 -24.55
C MET A 1 -71.94 17.00 -24.04
N MET A 2 -70.99 17.92 -23.86
CA MET A 2 -69.67 17.67 -23.30
C MET A 2 -69.81 17.47 -21.79
N VAL A 3 -69.33 16.35 -21.26
CA VAL A 3 -69.08 16.19 -19.82
C VAL A 3 -67.59 15.92 -19.64
N VAL A 4 -66.99 16.85 -18.93
CA VAL A 4 -65.63 16.91 -18.41
C VAL A 4 -65.48 15.87 -17.30
N GLY A 5 -64.38 15.13 -17.30
CA GLY A 5 -63.96 14.26 -16.20
C GLY A 5 -62.45 14.40 -16.00
N ALA A 6 -62.05 15.44 -15.26
CA ALA A 6 -60.68 15.73 -14.91
C ALA A 6 -60.15 14.68 -13.91
N CYS A 7 -59.07 14.00 -14.26
CA CYS A 7 -58.32 13.13 -13.35
C CYS A 7 -57.30 14.00 -12.62
N LEU A 8 -57.60 14.36 -11.36
CA LEU A 8 -56.70 15.04 -10.44
C LEU A 8 -55.69 14.02 -9.88
N ALA A 9 -54.48 14.00 -10.43
CA ALA A 9 -53.34 13.35 -9.80
C ALA A 9 -52.81 14.26 -8.67
N LEU A 10 -53.06 13.86 -7.42
CA LEU A 10 -52.45 14.46 -6.24
C LEU A 10 -50.97 14.08 -6.20
N ALA A 11 -50.10 14.97 -6.69
CA ALA A 11 -48.67 14.91 -6.39
C ALA A 11 -48.47 15.43 -4.96
N GLN A 12 -48.16 14.54 -4.02
CA GLN A 12 -47.64 14.96 -2.73
C GLN A 12 -46.18 15.37 -2.87
N PRO A 13 -45.73 16.51 -2.32
CA PRO A 13 -44.32 16.79 -2.21
C PRO A 13 -43.76 15.86 -1.12
N ILE A 14 -42.95 14.89 -1.52
CA ILE A 14 -42.03 14.22 -0.60
C ILE A 14 -41.09 15.32 -0.13
N ALA A 15 -41.33 15.82 1.09
CA ALA A 15 -40.38 16.67 1.77
C ALA A 15 -39.09 15.87 1.93
N ALA A 16 -38.07 16.24 1.15
CA ALA A 16 -36.71 15.81 1.39
C ALA A 16 -36.35 16.26 2.81
N ILE A 17 -36.28 15.29 3.73
CA ILE A 17 -35.63 15.47 5.01
C ILE A 17 -34.15 15.68 4.66
N VAL A 18 -33.77 16.94 4.52
CA VAL A 18 -32.38 17.36 4.58
C VAL A 18 -31.94 17.00 5.99
N TRP A 19 -31.26 15.87 6.11
CA TRP A 19 -30.40 15.62 7.26
C TRP A 19 -29.44 16.80 7.32
N LEU A 20 -29.61 17.63 8.34
CA LEU A 20 -28.57 18.56 8.76
C LEU A 20 -27.32 17.70 8.98
N SER A 21 -26.38 17.82 8.06
CA SER A 21 -25.05 17.26 8.19
C SER A 21 -24.45 17.80 9.48
N ASN A 22 -24.46 16.97 10.51
CA ASN A 22 -23.42 17.05 11.53
C ASN A 22 -22.11 17.04 10.75
N THR A 23 -21.23 17.98 11.06
CA THR A 23 -19.91 18.12 10.43
C THR A 23 -19.13 16.82 10.54
N ILE A 24 -19.29 15.93 9.56
CA ILE A 24 -18.45 14.78 9.32
C ILE A 24 -17.10 15.40 8.92
N GLY A 25 -16.10 15.25 9.78
CA GLY A 25 -14.75 15.69 9.43
C GLY A 25 -14.26 14.95 8.20
N GLU A 26 -13.30 15.50 7.47
CA GLU A 26 -12.68 14.76 6.36
C GLU A 26 -12.17 13.39 6.87
N PRO A 27 -12.50 12.29 6.17
CA PRO A 27 -11.99 10.97 6.50
C PRO A 27 -10.46 11.01 6.57
N LYS A 28 -9.90 10.31 7.56
CA LYS A 28 -8.46 10.21 7.76
C LYS A 28 -7.99 8.81 7.44
N LYS A 29 -6.80 8.73 6.86
CA LYS A 29 -6.09 7.47 6.66
C LYS A 29 -5.60 6.94 7.99
N ILE A 30 -6.09 5.76 8.33
CA ILE A 30 -5.69 4.98 9.50
C ILE A 30 -4.85 3.80 9.05
N THR A 31 -3.77 3.52 9.78
CA THR A 31 -2.99 2.30 9.63
C THR A 31 -2.93 1.57 10.96
N TYR A 32 -3.36 0.33 10.97
CA TYR A 32 -3.01 -0.63 12.01
C TYR A 32 -1.72 -1.34 11.60
N LEU A 33 -0.74 -1.35 12.50
CA LEU A 33 0.53 -2.03 12.33
C LEU A 33 0.81 -2.88 13.57
N VAL A 34 1.00 -4.17 13.37
CA VAL A 34 1.49 -5.07 14.42
C VAL A 34 2.83 -5.64 13.97
N THR A 35 3.82 -5.56 14.85
CA THR A 35 5.15 -6.15 14.62
C THR A 35 5.52 -7.01 15.81
N GLY A 36 6.41 -7.97 15.61
CA GLY A 36 6.84 -8.84 16.69
C GLY A 36 8.09 -9.63 16.35
N GLU A 37 8.65 -10.26 17.38
CA GLU A 37 9.74 -11.23 17.26
C GLU A 37 9.23 -12.59 16.73
N SER A 38 7.95 -12.88 16.97
CA SER A 38 7.26 -14.05 16.45
C SER A 38 6.82 -13.82 15.00
N SER A 39 6.76 -14.90 14.21
CA SER A 39 6.32 -14.85 12.81
C SER A 39 4.82 -14.62 12.63
N ASP A 40 4.03 -14.83 13.69
CA ASP A 40 2.58 -14.65 13.72
C ASP A 40 2.09 -14.20 15.10
N ALA A 41 0.85 -13.70 15.12
CA ALA A 41 0.09 -13.39 16.31
C ALA A 41 -1.42 -13.64 16.08
N LEU A 42 -2.16 -13.78 17.17
CA LEU A 42 -3.62 -13.68 17.17
C LEU A 42 -4.00 -12.20 17.17
N LEU A 43 -4.69 -11.74 16.14
CA LEU A 43 -5.14 -10.35 16.04
C LEU A 43 -6.63 -10.22 16.27
N THR A 44 -7.01 -9.17 16.99
CA THR A 44 -8.39 -8.72 17.14
C THR A 44 -8.46 -7.24 16.82
N TYR A 45 -9.20 -6.83 15.79
CA TYR A 45 -9.30 -5.42 15.42
C TYR A 45 -10.70 -5.00 14.96
N TYR A 46 -10.91 -3.69 14.88
CA TYR A 46 -12.16 -3.04 14.49
C TYR A 46 -11.91 -1.99 13.42
N THR A 47 -12.71 -2.02 12.36
CA THR A 47 -12.75 -1.00 11.30
C THR A 47 -14.18 -0.45 11.19
N PRO A 48 -14.37 0.71 10.55
CA PRO A 48 -15.69 1.30 10.31
C PRO A 48 -16.60 0.41 9.46
N GLU A 49 -16.00 -0.34 8.54
CA GLU A 49 -16.70 -1.25 7.63
C GLU A 49 -16.99 -2.61 8.27
N SER A 50 -16.17 -3.03 9.25
CA SER A 50 -16.43 -4.25 10.02
C SER A 50 -17.48 -3.94 11.11
N ILE A 51 -18.74 -4.28 10.84
CA ILE A 51 -19.80 -4.27 11.86
C ILE A 51 -19.48 -5.27 13.00
N GLU A 52 -18.55 -6.21 12.78
CA GLU A 52 -18.16 -7.27 13.73
C GLU A 52 -16.66 -7.25 14.08
N ARG A 53 -16.33 -7.90 15.21
CA ARG A 53 -14.95 -8.11 15.67
C ARG A 53 -14.28 -9.18 14.81
N ASP A 54 -13.31 -8.78 13.99
CA ASP A 54 -12.48 -9.76 13.29
C ASP A 54 -11.42 -10.29 14.24
N THR A 55 -11.48 -11.59 14.53
CA THR A 55 -10.42 -12.31 15.25
C THR A 55 -9.76 -13.27 14.27
N VAL A 56 -8.49 -13.02 13.97
CA VAL A 56 -7.74 -13.78 12.98
C VAL A 56 -6.57 -14.46 13.69
N ALA A 57 -6.62 -15.78 13.78
CA ALA A 57 -5.53 -16.58 14.33
C ALA A 57 -4.42 -16.79 13.28
N GLY A 58 -3.17 -16.91 13.73
CA GLY A 58 -2.03 -17.15 12.85
C GLY A 58 -1.74 -16.01 11.87
N THR A 59 -2.14 -14.78 12.21
CA THR A 59 -1.86 -13.62 11.35
C THR A 59 -0.37 -13.36 11.31
N LYS A 60 0.21 -13.33 10.11
CA LYS A 60 1.64 -13.12 9.93
C LYS A 60 2.07 -11.71 10.30
N LEU A 61 3.25 -11.63 10.91
CA LEU A 61 3.88 -10.37 11.29
C LEU A 61 5.07 -10.05 10.38
N PRO A 62 5.26 -8.76 10.01
CA PRO A 62 4.43 -7.62 10.37
C PRO A 62 3.06 -7.67 9.70
N PHE A 63 2.02 -7.34 10.47
CA PHE A 63 0.67 -7.17 9.94
C PHE A 63 0.41 -5.69 9.73
N ARG A 64 -0.10 -5.33 8.55
CA ARG A 64 -0.51 -3.98 8.23
C ARG A 64 -1.91 -3.96 7.63
N PHE A 65 -2.73 -3.03 8.08
CA PHE A 65 -4.06 -2.80 7.52
C PHE A 65 -4.35 -1.30 7.45
N ASP A 66 -4.56 -0.81 6.22
CA ASP A 66 -4.87 0.60 5.92
C ASP A 66 -6.35 0.76 5.61
N PHE A 67 -7.02 1.74 6.22
CA PHE A 67 -8.43 2.07 5.96
C PHE A 67 -8.73 3.55 6.19
N GLN A 68 -9.88 4.03 5.73
CA GLN A 68 -10.36 5.39 6.00
C GLN A 68 -11.29 5.38 7.20
N ALA A 69 -11.14 6.37 8.08
CA ALA A 69 -12.01 6.52 9.24
C ALA A 69 -12.38 7.98 9.51
N ASP A 70 -13.62 8.22 9.90
CA ASP A 70 -14.08 9.50 10.40
C ASP A 70 -13.49 9.79 11.79
N GLY A 71 -13.39 11.08 12.13
CA GLY A 71 -12.74 11.51 13.36
C GLY A 71 -13.29 10.87 14.66
N ASP A 72 -14.59 10.62 14.71
CA ASP A 72 -15.25 10.11 15.92
C ASP A 72 -15.33 8.57 15.97
N GLU A 73 -14.81 7.87 14.96
CA GLU A 73 -14.81 6.41 14.91
C GLU A 73 -13.83 5.79 15.90
N GLN A 74 -14.25 4.66 16.47
CA GLN A 74 -13.46 3.93 17.45
C GLN A 74 -12.40 3.09 16.75
N LEU A 75 -11.15 3.35 17.12
CA LEU A 75 -10.00 2.57 16.70
C LEU A 75 -9.64 1.58 17.81
N ARG A 76 -9.49 0.31 17.46
CA ARG A 76 -9.01 -0.73 18.35
C ARG A 76 -8.34 -1.84 17.57
N ILE A 77 -7.12 -2.18 17.99
CA ILE A 77 -6.40 -3.38 17.57
C ILE A 77 -5.66 -3.96 18.77
N GLU A 78 -5.68 -5.28 18.86
CA GLU A 78 -5.11 -6.08 19.92
C GLU A 78 -4.34 -7.23 19.27
N ALA A 79 -3.12 -7.46 19.75
CA ALA A 79 -2.23 -8.50 19.28
C ALA A 79 -1.77 -9.36 20.44
N ARG A 80 -1.95 -10.69 20.32
CA ARG A 80 -1.60 -11.65 21.37
C ARG A 80 -0.66 -12.71 20.80
N ASN A 81 0.36 -13.08 21.58
CA ASN A 81 1.16 -14.26 21.25
C ASN A 81 0.25 -15.49 21.35
N ASP A 82 0.37 -16.39 20.38
CA ASP A 82 -0.32 -17.67 20.43
C ASP A 82 0.22 -18.51 21.60
N GLU A 83 -0.66 -19.17 22.36
CA GLU A 83 -0.28 -20.03 23.48
C GLU A 83 0.59 -21.22 23.03
N GLU A 84 0.45 -21.65 21.77
CA GLU A 84 1.27 -22.69 21.13
C GLU A 84 2.47 -22.13 20.35
N GLY A 85 2.56 -20.79 20.21
CA GLY A 85 3.54 -20.09 19.40
C GLY A 85 4.85 -19.75 20.13
N ALA A 86 5.80 -19.18 19.39
CA ALA A 86 7.03 -18.67 19.99
C ALA A 86 6.72 -17.46 20.89
N ALA A 87 7.18 -17.50 22.14
CA ALA A 87 7.13 -16.34 23.02
C ALA A 87 8.04 -15.24 22.47
N GLY A 88 7.53 -14.02 22.38
CA GLY A 88 8.29 -12.89 21.86
C GLY A 88 7.70 -11.55 22.27
N ALA A 89 8.40 -10.47 21.98
CA ALA A 89 7.82 -9.14 22.08
C ALA A 89 6.87 -8.87 20.91
N LEU A 90 5.70 -8.31 21.21
CA LEU A 90 4.72 -7.78 20.26
C LEU A 90 4.60 -6.28 20.43
N THR A 91 4.43 -5.55 19.33
CA THR A 91 4.16 -4.12 19.33
C THR A 91 2.97 -3.85 18.44
N CYS A 92 1.91 -3.35 19.05
CA CYS A 92 0.77 -2.76 18.36
C CYS A 92 1.07 -1.28 18.10
N THR A 93 0.70 -0.76 16.93
CA THR A 93 0.85 0.66 16.57
C THR A 93 -0.34 1.10 15.72
N VAL A 94 -0.94 2.24 16.09
CA VAL A 94 -1.96 2.92 15.29
C VAL A 94 -1.37 4.21 14.75
N LEU A 95 -1.46 4.38 13.43
CA LEU A 95 -1.07 5.61 12.75
C LEU A 95 -2.31 6.34 12.23
N VAL A 96 -2.31 7.66 12.35
CA VAL A 96 -3.27 8.56 11.70
C VAL A 96 -2.47 9.48 10.79
N GLU A 97 -2.77 9.48 9.49
CA GLU A 97 -2.02 10.27 8.49
C GLU A 97 -0.51 10.00 8.55
N GLY A 98 -0.14 8.72 8.73
CA GLY A 98 1.26 8.27 8.82
C GLY A 98 1.99 8.62 10.12
N LYS A 99 1.31 9.23 11.11
CA LYS A 99 1.92 9.57 12.41
C LYS A 99 1.48 8.59 13.49
N VAL A 100 2.41 8.10 14.30
CA VAL A 100 2.09 7.23 15.44
C VAL A 100 1.27 8.00 16.46
N VAL A 101 0.04 7.54 16.70
CA VAL A 101 -0.87 8.15 17.67
C VAL A 101 -1.17 7.25 18.86
N GLU A 102 -0.92 5.96 18.73
CA GLU A 102 -0.97 4.96 19.80
C GLU A 102 0.06 3.88 19.53
N GLN A 103 0.77 3.44 20.57
CA GLN A 103 1.73 2.34 20.47
C GLN A 103 1.83 1.65 21.82
N ASP A 104 1.66 0.33 21.81
CA ASP A 104 1.78 -0.51 23.00
C ASP A 104 2.68 -1.71 22.71
N ARG A 105 3.46 -2.14 23.70
CA ARG A 105 4.41 -3.23 23.58
C ARG A 105 4.25 -4.18 24.75
N ALA A 106 4.06 -5.45 24.43
CA ALA A 106 4.01 -6.54 25.40
C ALA A 106 5.06 -7.60 25.06
N SER A 107 5.44 -8.40 26.04
CA SER A 107 6.42 -9.48 25.86
C SER A 107 6.08 -10.66 26.77
N GLY A 108 6.49 -11.86 26.36
CA GLY A 108 6.28 -13.11 27.11
C GLY A 108 5.29 -14.04 26.41
N ALA A 109 5.16 -15.27 26.88
CA ALA A 109 4.37 -16.31 26.22
C ALA A 109 2.90 -15.93 26.02
N THR A 110 2.34 -15.13 26.92
CA THR A 110 0.95 -14.62 26.85
C THR A 110 0.92 -13.09 26.67
N GLY A 111 1.97 -12.53 26.06
CA GLY A 111 2.06 -11.09 25.82
C GLY A 111 0.90 -10.60 24.97
N GLU A 112 0.24 -9.53 25.42
CA GLU A 112 -0.90 -8.90 24.75
C GLU A 112 -0.65 -7.39 24.64
N ALA A 113 -0.54 -6.88 23.42
CA ALA A 113 -0.38 -5.47 23.13
C ALA A 113 -1.71 -4.91 22.59
N THR A 114 -2.21 -3.83 23.19
CA THR A 114 -3.52 -3.26 22.85
C THR A 114 -3.40 -1.77 22.54
N CYS A 115 -3.89 -1.35 21.37
CA CYS A 115 -4.04 0.06 21.02
C CYS A 115 -5.52 0.41 20.90
N THR A 116 -5.95 1.50 21.54
CA THR A 116 -7.35 1.98 21.46
C THR A 116 -7.44 3.49 21.38
N GLY A 117 -8.48 4.01 20.72
CA GLY A 117 -8.79 5.44 20.75
C GLY A 117 -9.76 5.86 19.66
N THR A 118 -9.66 7.12 19.20
CA THR A 118 -10.41 7.64 18.04
C THR A 118 -9.54 8.58 17.21
N ALA A 119 -9.76 8.64 15.90
CA ALA A 119 -8.95 9.42 14.95
C ALA A 119 -8.91 10.93 15.21
N LYS A 120 -9.87 11.49 15.95
CA LYS A 120 -9.95 12.90 16.35
C LYS A 120 -9.31 13.19 17.71
N ARG A 121 -9.33 12.23 18.64
CA ARG A 121 -8.82 12.44 20.00
C ARG A 121 -7.35 12.11 20.14
N LEU A 122 -6.89 11.09 19.43
CA LEU A 122 -5.50 10.67 19.48
C LEU A 122 -4.61 11.73 18.82
N LYS A 123 -3.55 12.12 19.52
CA LYS A 123 -2.55 13.07 19.04
C LYS A 123 -1.27 12.32 18.73
N PRO A 124 -0.47 12.78 17.74
CA PRO A 124 0.83 12.20 17.49
C PRO A 124 1.68 12.13 18.76
N ILE A 125 2.23 10.95 19.06
CA ILE A 125 3.12 10.74 20.20
C ILE A 125 4.49 11.31 19.82
N ALA A 126 4.92 12.36 20.53
CA ALA A 126 6.18 13.02 20.24
C ALA A 126 7.36 12.06 20.40
N GLY A 127 8.13 11.88 19.32
CA GLY A 127 9.31 11.01 19.31
C GLY A 127 9.03 9.51 19.12
N ALA A 128 7.76 9.09 19.03
CA ALA A 128 7.42 7.73 18.67
C ALA A 128 7.83 7.44 17.22
N LYS A 129 8.35 6.24 16.97
CA LYS A 129 8.77 5.78 15.64
C LYS A 129 7.85 4.67 15.17
N VAL A 130 7.58 4.66 13.87
CA VAL A 130 6.87 3.55 13.23
C VAL A 130 7.78 2.32 13.30
N PRO A 131 7.30 1.19 13.83
CA PRO A 131 8.06 -0.06 13.80
C PRO A 131 8.46 -0.43 12.36
N PRO A 132 9.63 -1.05 12.14
CA PRO A 132 10.05 -1.46 10.81
C PRO A 132 9.03 -2.39 10.16
N LEU A 133 8.68 -2.12 8.89
CA LEU A 133 7.86 -3.03 8.05
C LEU A 133 8.66 -4.21 7.48
N THR A 134 9.94 -4.28 7.79
CA THR A 134 10.76 -5.46 7.55
C THR A 134 10.68 -6.30 8.83
N GLY A 135 9.98 -7.44 8.78
CA GLY A 135 9.77 -8.30 9.94
C GLY A 135 11.07 -8.83 10.56
N ALA A 136 10.94 -9.55 11.67
CA ALA A 136 12.05 -10.33 12.24
C ALA A 136 12.60 -11.38 11.23
N VAL A 137 11.77 -11.81 10.28
CA VAL A 137 12.14 -12.67 9.15
C VAL A 137 12.12 -11.84 7.87
N SER A 138 13.29 -11.67 7.25
CA SER A 138 13.38 -11.07 5.91
C SER A 138 12.85 -12.05 4.85
N PRO A 139 12.21 -11.56 3.77
CA PRO A 139 11.79 -12.43 2.68
C PRO A 139 12.98 -13.15 2.05
N GLU A 140 12.76 -14.38 1.56
CA GLU A 140 13.77 -15.11 0.81
C GLU A 140 14.00 -14.42 -0.54
N VAL A 141 15.15 -13.77 -0.69
CA VAL A 141 15.48 -12.98 -1.88
C VAL A 141 16.95 -13.18 -2.27
N GLN A 142 17.17 -13.54 -3.53
CA GLN A 142 18.47 -13.44 -4.18
C GLN A 142 18.75 -11.97 -4.58
N ARG A 143 19.58 -11.28 -3.80
CA ARG A 143 19.94 -9.86 -4.02
C ARG A 143 21.05 -9.68 -5.05
N LEU A 144 21.05 -8.53 -5.71
CA LEU A 144 22.17 -8.09 -6.55
C LEU A 144 23.26 -7.41 -5.70
N GLU A 145 24.50 -7.90 -5.83
CA GLU A 145 25.67 -7.32 -5.14
C GLU A 145 26.19 -6.03 -5.80
N ARG A 146 25.85 -5.82 -7.07
CA ARG A 146 26.31 -4.70 -7.89
C ARG A 146 25.18 -4.14 -8.73
N GLU A 147 25.39 -2.97 -9.31
CA GLU A 147 24.43 -2.44 -10.27
C GLU A 147 24.28 -3.35 -11.48
N VAL A 148 23.02 -3.57 -11.87
CA VAL A 148 22.61 -4.22 -13.10
C VAL A 148 21.61 -3.30 -13.78
N LYS A 149 21.89 -2.96 -15.04
CA LYS A 149 21.05 -2.01 -15.77
C LYS A 149 19.66 -2.58 -16.03
N LEU A 150 18.66 -1.71 -15.92
CA LEU A 150 17.28 -1.99 -16.29
C LEU A 150 17.26 -2.47 -17.74
N PRO A 151 16.81 -3.70 -18.03
CA PRO A 151 16.70 -4.17 -19.39
C PRO A 151 15.60 -3.38 -20.13
N ARG A 152 15.69 -3.38 -21.46
CA ARG A 152 14.55 -3.02 -22.30
C ARG A 152 13.65 -4.23 -22.40
N TYR A 153 12.56 -4.21 -21.66
CA TYR A 153 11.60 -5.30 -21.66
C TYR A 153 10.90 -5.41 -23.02
N PRO A 154 10.67 -6.64 -23.51
CA PRO A 154 9.94 -6.87 -24.74
C PRO A 154 8.44 -6.61 -24.53
N GLY A 155 7.69 -6.71 -25.63
CA GLY A 155 6.24 -6.59 -25.63
C GLY A 155 5.75 -5.38 -26.41
N ARG A 156 4.47 -5.40 -26.75
CA ARG A 156 3.80 -4.26 -27.40
C ARG A 156 3.57 -3.13 -26.39
N GLY A 157 3.24 -3.53 -25.17
CA GLY A 157 2.75 -2.66 -24.12
C GLY A 157 1.47 -1.91 -24.52
N SER A 158 1.08 -1.00 -23.64
CA SER A 158 -0.05 -0.11 -23.82
C SER A 158 0.29 1.14 -24.61
N GLN A 159 -0.73 1.74 -25.23
CA GLN A 159 -0.60 3.10 -25.75
C GLN A 159 -0.49 4.08 -24.56
N ILE A 160 0.22 5.20 -24.75
CA ILE A 160 0.20 6.29 -23.78
C ILE A 160 -1.05 7.12 -24.08
N PHE A 161 -1.98 7.18 -23.13
CA PHE A 161 -3.22 7.94 -23.25
C PHE A 161 -3.01 9.41 -22.86
N GLY A 162 -2.13 9.65 -21.90
CA GLY A 162 -1.91 10.96 -21.34
C GLY A 162 -0.75 11.00 -20.37
N ARG A 163 -0.87 11.86 -19.36
CA ARG A 163 0.11 12.05 -18.30
C ARG A 163 -0.61 12.19 -16.98
N VAL A 164 -0.19 11.38 -16.02
CA VAL A 164 -0.60 11.47 -14.62
C VAL A 164 0.23 12.53 -13.91
N THR A 165 -0.41 13.24 -12.98
CA THR A 165 0.27 14.06 -11.97
C THR A 165 -0.28 13.68 -10.61
N ASP A 166 0.55 13.04 -9.80
CA ASP A 166 0.27 12.74 -8.40
C ASP A 166 0.95 13.81 -7.55
N SER A 167 0.16 14.74 -7.00
CA SER A 167 0.64 15.88 -6.22
C SER A 167 1.17 15.48 -4.84
N GLU A 168 0.64 14.42 -4.23
CA GLU A 168 1.12 13.93 -2.93
C GLU A 168 2.49 13.27 -3.08
N ALA A 169 2.60 12.36 -4.06
CA ALA A 169 3.88 11.75 -4.39
C ALA A 169 4.85 12.73 -5.07
N ARG A 170 4.39 13.89 -5.56
CA ARG A 170 5.20 14.82 -6.38
C ARG A 170 5.82 14.15 -7.61
N LEU A 171 5.09 13.23 -8.21
CA LEU A 171 5.51 12.49 -9.40
C LEU A 171 4.56 12.74 -10.57
N SER A 172 5.12 12.81 -11.77
CA SER A 172 4.35 12.77 -13.01
C SER A 172 4.94 11.73 -13.96
N PHE A 173 4.07 10.94 -14.60
CA PHE A 173 4.46 9.85 -15.49
C PHE A 173 3.39 9.61 -16.56
N ALA A 174 3.71 8.78 -17.55
CA ALA A 174 2.80 8.41 -18.63
C ALA A 174 1.56 7.72 -18.06
N GLU A 175 0.39 8.22 -18.46
CA GLU A 175 -0.86 7.50 -18.22
C GLU A 175 -1.00 6.41 -19.28
N LEU A 176 -1.01 5.16 -18.83
CA LEU A 176 -1.12 4.02 -19.71
C LEU A 176 -2.58 3.83 -20.13
N GLY A 177 -2.81 3.65 -21.42
CA GLY A 177 -4.12 3.26 -21.95
C GLY A 177 -4.38 1.77 -21.78
N ARG A 178 -5.52 1.31 -22.32
CA ARG A 178 -5.99 -0.08 -22.22
C ARG A 178 -4.86 -1.13 -22.36
N PRO A 179 -4.83 -2.16 -21.50
CA PRO A 179 -5.90 -2.57 -20.59
C PRO A 179 -5.94 -1.81 -19.27
N TRP A 180 -4.89 -1.03 -18.94
CA TRP A 180 -4.87 -0.18 -17.76
C TRP A 180 -6.13 0.69 -17.69
N GLU A 181 -6.79 0.66 -16.55
CA GLU A 181 -7.85 1.58 -16.18
C GLU A 181 -7.29 3.01 -16.10
N PRO A 182 -8.13 4.04 -16.33
CA PRO A 182 -7.73 5.43 -16.13
C PRO A 182 -7.16 5.66 -14.73
N PHE A 183 -6.27 6.64 -14.61
CA PHE A 183 -5.69 6.97 -13.32
C PHE A 183 -6.75 7.34 -12.29
N SER A 184 -6.61 6.79 -11.09
CA SER A 184 -7.53 6.96 -9.98
C SER A 184 -6.77 7.41 -8.72
N THR A 185 -7.38 8.32 -7.98
CA THR A 185 -6.97 8.72 -6.62
C THR A 185 -7.87 8.09 -5.56
N GLU A 186 -8.76 7.18 -5.95
CA GLU A 186 -9.54 6.41 -4.98
C GLU A 186 -8.60 5.59 -4.09
N PRO A 187 -8.98 5.36 -2.82
CA PRO A 187 -8.15 4.58 -1.90
C PRO A 187 -7.81 3.21 -2.47
N TYR A 188 -6.51 2.92 -2.57
CA TYR A 188 -6.00 1.60 -2.88
C TYR A 188 -4.76 1.38 -2.02
N GLY A 189 -4.89 0.59 -0.95
CA GLY A 189 -3.82 0.38 0.03
C GLY A 189 -3.16 1.69 0.47
N SER A 190 -1.83 1.76 0.35
CA SER A 190 -1.06 2.93 0.78
C SER A 190 -0.87 4.00 -0.30
N TYR A 191 -1.34 3.80 -1.55
CA TYR A 191 -1.06 4.68 -2.68
C TYR A 191 -1.91 5.94 -2.68
N SER A 192 -1.30 7.05 -3.07
CA SER A 192 -2.00 8.32 -3.35
C SER A 192 -2.64 8.34 -4.74
N GLY A 193 -2.17 7.47 -5.65
CA GLY A 193 -2.82 7.25 -6.93
C GLY A 193 -2.33 6.01 -7.65
N HIS A 194 -3.18 5.46 -8.53
CA HIS A 194 -2.92 4.18 -9.18
C HIS A 194 -3.62 4.03 -10.55
N GLN A 195 -3.10 3.08 -11.34
CA GLN A 195 -3.77 2.43 -12.48
C GLN A 195 -3.67 0.93 -12.28
N LYS A 196 -4.70 0.20 -12.73
CA LYS A 196 -4.72 -1.27 -12.64
C LYS A 196 -5.40 -1.90 -13.83
N PHE A 197 -5.24 -3.21 -13.97
CA PHE A 197 -6.17 -4.02 -14.75
C PHE A 197 -6.21 -5.45 -14.22
N ASP A 198 -7.37 -6.07 -14.32
CA ASP A 198 -7.55 -7.47 -13.92
C ASP A 198 -6.81 -8.40 -14.87
N THR A 199 -6.06 -9.35 -14.31
CA THR A 199 -5.26 -10.34 -15.05
C THR A 199 -5.86 -11.73 -14.94
N GLU A 200 -6.20 -12.13 -13.71
CA GLU A 200 -6.83 -13.39 -13.35
C GLU A 200 -7.80 -13.13 -12.17
N SER A 201 -8.59 -14.11 -11.76
CA SER A 201 -9.55 -13.91 -10.66
C SER A 201 -8.82 -13.47 -9.39
N GLU A 202 -9.18 -12.30 -8.84
CA GLU A 202 -8.56 -11.70 -7.66
C GLU A 202 -7.05 -11.37 -7.81
N TRP A 203 -6.54 -11.37 -9.05
CA TRP A 203 -5.15 -11.01 -9.37
C TRP A 203 -5.09 -9.92 -10.43
N GLN A 204 -4.30 -8.88 -10.19
CA GLN A 204 -4.26 -7.69 -11.03
C GLN A 204 -2.83 -7.24 -11.25
N ALA A 205 -2.59 -6.57 -12.38
CA ALA A 205 -1.40 -5.76 -12.54
C ALA A 205 -1.68 -4.37 -11.98
N MET A 206 -0.69 -3.76 -11.31
CA MET A 206 -0.82 -2.45 -10.69
C MET A 206 0.32 -1.52 -11.09
N LEU A 207 0.00 -0.23 -11.17
CA LEU A 207 0.93 0.89 -11.27
C LEU A 207 0.49 1.89 -10.22
N GLY A 208 1.33 2.18 -9.22
CA GLY A 208 0.96 3.08 -8.13
C GLY A 208 2.09 4.01 -7.73
N SER A 209 1.72 5.22 -7.29
CA SER A 209 2.64 6.21 -6.69
C SER A 209 2.25 6.54 -5.26
N GLN A 210 3.25 6.88 -4.46
CA GLN A 210 3.09 7.32 -3.07
C GLN A 210 4.33 8.04 -2.56
N VAL A 211 4.20 8.75 -1.45
CA VAL A 211 5.33 9.04 -0.56
C VAL A 211 5.76 7.74 0.12
N VAL A 212 7.07 7.46 0.19
CA VAL A 212 7.61 6.23 0.80
C VAL A 212 7.13 6.08 2.24
N ASP A 213 6.69 4.87 2.60
CA ASP A 213 6.16 4.58 3.92
C ASP A 213 7.18 4.83 5.05
N GLU A 214 6.73 5.39 6.16
CA GLU A 214 7.58 5.70 7.32
C GLU A 214 8.26 4.43 7.87
N GLY A 215 7.59 3.28 7.83
CA GLY A 215 8.10 2.02 8.37
C GLY A 215 9.27 1.41 7.58
N VAL A 216 9.64 1.96 6.42
CA VAL A 216 10.87 1.59 5.69
C VAL A 216 11.94 2.70 5.73
N MET A 217 11.65 3.85 6.36
CA MET A 217 12.59 4.98 6.42
C MET A 217 13.84 4.72 7.25
N GLY A 218 13.86 3.64 8.07
CA GLY A 218 15.09 3.17 8.72
C GLY A 218 16.21 2.82 7.73
N ALA A 219 15.86 2.44 6.48
CA ALA A 219 16.81 2.18 5.40
C ALA A 219 17.32 3.47 4.72
N TYR A 220 16.70 4.62 4.98
CA TYR A 220 17.04 5.89 4.31
C TYR A 220 18.23 6.59 4.97
N SER A 221 19.41 5.96 4.90
CA SER A 221 20.64 6.52 5.48
C SER A 221 21.88 6.22 4.63
N GLY A 222 22.91 7.07 4.77
CA GLY A 222 24.18 6.88 4.08
C GLY A 222 24.12 7.11 2.55
N PRO A 223 25.20 6.76 1.83
CA PRO A 223 25.33 7.02 0.39
C PRO A 223 24.44 6.12 -0.49
N ASN A 224 24.03 4.94 0.01
CA ASN A 224 23.19 3.98 -0.71
C ASN A 224 21.69 4.11 -0.37
N ARG A 225 21.29 5.18 0.35
CA ARG A 225 19.95 5.35 0.93
C ARG A 225 18.78 5.06 -0.02
N LEU A 226 18.86 5.46 -1.29
CA LEU A 226 17.76 5.22 -2.25
C LEU A 226 17.71 3.75 -2.71
N ARG A 227 18.87 3.10 -2.85
CA ARG A 227 18.95 1.67 -3.14
C ARG A 227 18.37 0.85 -1.98
N ASP A 228 18.76 1.21 -0.77
CA ASP A 228 18.36 0.49 0.45
C ASP A 228 16.87 0.69 0.73
N VAL A 229 16.32 1.89 0.49
CA VAL A 229 14.87 2.12 0.54
C VAL A 229 14.13 1.36 -0.57
N ALA A 230 14.64 1.34 -1.81
CA ALA A 230 13.99 0.56 -2.88
C ALA A 230 13.92 -0.93 -2.54
N ALA A 231 14.97 -1.48 -1.93
CA ALA A 231 15.01 -2.84 -1.40
C ALA A 231 13.99 -3.05 -0.27
N ALA A 232 13.96 -2.17 0.73
CA ALA A 232 13.02 -2.26 1.84
C ALA A 232 11.55 -2.15 1.39
N VAL A 233 11.26 -1.29 0.41
CA VAL A 233 9.91 -1.20 -0.20
C VAL A 233 9.53 -2.51 -0.89
N GLN A 234 10.42 -3.11 -1.69
CA GLN A 234 10.16 -4.42 -2.31
C GLN A 234 9.95 -5.52 -1.27
N ASP A 235 10.69 -5.49 -0.16
CA ASP A 235 10.61 -6.50 0.89
C ASP A 235 9.30 -6.42 1.65
N ALA A 236 8.89 -5.21 2.05
CA ALA A 236 7.59 -4.98 2.69
C ALA A 236 6.45 -5.49 1.78
N ARG A 237 6.49 -5.17 0.48
CA ARG A 237 5.48 -5.65 -0.50
C ARG A 237 5.44 -7.16 -0.64
N GLN A 238 6.60 -7.81 -0.71
CA GLN A 238 6.65 -9.27 -0.82
C GLN A 238 6.02 -9.92 0.41
N VAL A 239 6.22 -9.35 1.59
CA VAL A 239 5.61 -9.83 2.84
C VAL A 239 4.11 -9.53 2.90
N ASP A 240 3.71 -8.32 2.50
CA ASP A 240 2.32 -7.85 2.63
C ASP A 240 1.37 -8.45 1.59
N ASN A 241 1.87 -8.72 0.37
CA ASN A 241 1.01 -9.04 -0.79
C ASN A 241 1.13 -10.48 -1.29
N PHE A 242 2.14 -11.24 -0.88
CA PHE A 242 2.40 -12.59 -1.39
C PHE A 242 2.42 -13.61 -0.26
N ARG A 243 2.02 -14.84 -0.57
CA ARG A 243 1.99 -15.94 0.42
C ARG A 243 3.38 -16.44 0.79
N ASP A 244 3.43 -17.14 1.92
CA ASP A 244 4.58 -17.91 2.38
C ASP A 244 5.14 -18.83 1.29
N GLY A 245 6.47 -18.85 1.17
CA GLY A 245 7.18 -19.60 0.13
C GLY A 245 7.39 -18.84 -1.18
N THR A 246 6.89 -17.60 -1.28
CA THR A 246 7.27 -16.70 -2.39
C THR A 246 8.73 -16.33 -2.29
N THR A 247 9.48 -16.53 -3.38
CA THR A 247 10.91 -16.22 -3.45
C THR A 247 11.17 -15.05 -4.40
N GLY A 248 12.08 -14.17 -4.03
CA GLY A 248 12.47 -13.01 -4.82
C GLY A 248 13.79 -13.23 -5.55
N ARG A 249 13.91 -12.74 -6.77
CA ARG A 249 15.20 -12.58 -7.46
C ARG A 249 15.32 -11.17 -8.01
N ASP A 250 16.25 -10.40 -7.47
CA ASP A 250 16.56 -9.07 -8.01
C ASP A 250 17.28 -9.25 -9.37
N VAL A 251 16.75 -8.63 -10.43
CA VAL A 251 17.24 -8.79 -11.81
C VAL A 251 17.76 -7.50 -12.43
N ALA A 252 17.40 -6.35 -11.88
CA ALA A 252 18.02 -5.07 -12.20
C ALA A 252 18.02 -4.16 -10.96
N SER A 253 19.09 -3.38 -10.80
CA SER A 253 19.23 -2.42 -9.70
C SER A 253 20.23 -1.35 -10.13
N GLN A 254 19.82 -0.10 -10.28
CA GLN A 254 20.73 0.96 -10.71
C GLN A 254 20.29 2.34 -10.27
N SER A 255 21.25 3.25 -10.11
CA SER A 255 20.97 4.68 -10.02
C SER A 255 20.60 5.26 -11.39
N PHE A 256 19.80 6.33 -11.35
CA PHE A 256 19.56 7.25 -12.46
C PHE A 256 19.06 8.60 -11.93
N GLU A 257 18.69 9.52 -12.83
CA GLU A 257 18.16 10.82 -12.45
C GLU A 257 16.75 11.02 -12.99
N VAL A 258 15.90 11.68 -12.20
CA VAL A 258 14.55 12.12 -12.57
C VAL A 258 14.49 13.62 -12.36
N SER A 259 14.30 14.40 -13.42
CA SER A 259 14.33 15.88 -13.34
C SER A 259 15.58 16.43 -12.63
N GLY A 260 16.75 15.82 -12.86
CA GLY A 260 18.02 16.20 -12.21
C GLY A 260 18.13 15.81 -10.73
N ARG A 261 17.18 15.02 -10.21
CA ARG A 261 17.18 14.52 -8.83
C ARG A 261 17.61 13.05 -8.78
N PRO A 262 18.36 12.64 -7.75
CA PRO A 262 18.75 11.25 -7.58
C PRO A 262 17.54 10.31 -7.50
N ALA A 263 17.62 9.21 -8.22
CA ALA A 263 16.64 8.14 -8.20
C ALA A 263 17.31 6.77 -8.25
N TRP A 264 16.59 5.75 -7.79
CA TRP A 264 17.02 4.37 -7.86
C TRP A 264 15.88 3.49 -8.37
N VAL A 265 16.18 2.58 -9.30
CA VAL A 265 15.24 1.54 -9.74
C VAL A 265 15.71 0.18 -9.25
N LEU A 266 14.79 -0.62 -8.73
CA LEU A 266 14.99 -2.02 -8.37
C LEU A 266 13.89 -2.88 -9.00
N VAL A 267 14.30 -3.88 -9.77
CA VAL A 267 13.39 -4.86 -10.38
C VAL A 267 13.62 -6.23 -9.74
N ARG A 268 12.53 -6.85 -9.32
CA ARG A 268 12.48 -8.18 -8.72
C ARG A 268 11.48 -9.04 -9.48
N GLU A 269 11.90 -10.26 -9.80
CA GLU A 269 10.97 -11.32 -10.13
C GLU A 269 10.51 -11.97 -8.81
N LEU A 270 9.21 -11.97 -8.56
CA LEU A 270 8.58 -12.63 -7.41
C LEU A 270 8.01 -13.96 -7.89
N HIS A 271 8.60 -15.07 -7.48
CA HIS A 271 8.20 -16.42 -7.90
C HIS A 271 7.33 -17.06 -6.83
N PHE A 272 6.13 -17.48 -7.22
CA PHE A 272 5.12 -18.02 -6.30
C PHE A 272 4.33 -19.17 -6.94
N ARG A 273 3.52 -19.84 -6.10
CA ARG A 273 2.50 -20.79 -6.55
C ARG A 273 1.23 -20.57 -5.75
N GLU A 274 0.16 -20.27 -6.47
CA GLU A 274 -1.14 -19.97 -5.88
C GLU A 274 -2.21 -20.86 -6.50
N GLN A 275 -3.15 -21.33 -5.69
CA GLN A 275 -4.18 -22.23 -6.17
C GLN A 275 -5.15 -21.43 -7.05
N GLY A 276 -5.30 -21.85 -8.31
CA GLY A 276 -6.22 -21.20 -9.24
C GLY A 276 -5.59 -20.07 -10.06
N LEU A 277 -4.36 -19.66 -9.78
CA LEU A 277 -3.61 -18.74 -10.64
C LEU A 277 -2.73 -19.50 -11.64
N ARG A 278 -2.72 -19.04 -12.89
CA ARG A 278 -1.73 -19.50 -13.89
C ARG A 278 -0.43 -18.72 -13.77
N ALA A 279 -0.52 -17.47 -13.31
CA ALA A 279 0.65 -16.69 -12.93
C ALA A 279 1.49 -17.47 -11.91
N THR A 280 2.79 -17.50 -12.20
CA THR A 280 3.81 -18.14 -11.36
C THR A 280 4.94 -17.19 -11.02
N MET A 281 4.91 -16.00 -11.62
CA MET A 281 5.86 -14.95 -11.37
C MET A 281 5.22 -13.59 -11.64
N ASP A 282 5.53 -12.62 -10.79
CA ASP A 282 5.26 -11.20 -11.03
C ASP A 282 6.58 -10.43 -11.22
N LEU A 283 6.64 -9.62 -12.27
CA LEU A 283 7.72 -8.68 -12.49
C LEU A 283 7.44 -7.40 -11.69
N SER A 284 7.95 -7.33 -10.46
CA SER A 284 7.76 -6.19 -9.57
C SER A 284 8.90 -5.17 -9.74
N VAL A 285 8.55 -3.92 -9.98
CA VAL A 285 9.51 -2.82 -10.19
C VAL A 285 9.20 -1.68 -9.22
N VAL A 286 10.20 -1.26 -8.45
CA VAL A 286 10.11 -0.09 -7.58
C VAL A 286 11.12 0.95 -8.05
N VAL A 287 10.66 2.18 -8.19
CA VAL A 287 11.49 3.37 -8.36
C VAL A 287 11.35 4.24 -7.13
N VAL A 288 12.46 4.63 -6.52
CA VAL A 288 12.49 5.60 -5.41
C VAL A 288 13.17 6.87 -5.90
N VAL A 289 12.53 8.02 -5.71
CA VAL A 289 12.97 9.33 -6.19
C VAL A 289 13.12 10.30 -5.03
N ASP A 290 14.27 10.96 -4.93
CA ASP A 290 14.48 12.07 -4.01
C ASP A 290 13.76 13.33 -4.53
N THR A 291 12.48 13.45 -4.20
CA THR A 291 11.62 14.59 -4.62
C THR A 291 11.88 15.87 -3.82
N GLY A 292 12.83 15.86 -2.87
CA GLY A 292 13.07 16.96 -1.94
C GLY A 292 12.05 17.07 -0.82
N GLN A 293 11.16 16.08 -0.68
CA GLN A 293 10.31 15.91 0.49
C GLN A 293 11.10 15.30 1.66
N GLU A 294 10.53 15.34 2.87
CA GLU A 294 11.14 14.70 4.06
C GLU A 294 11.36 13.20 3.83
N ARG A 295 10.39 12.54 3.19
CA ARG A 295 10.49 11.16 2.71
C ARG A 295 10.53 11.16 1.18
N PRO A 296 11.37 10.32 0.55
CA PRO A 296 11.37 10.19 -0.91
C PRO A 296 10.01 9.69 -1.41
N SER A 297 9.77 9.82 -2.70
CA SER A 297 8.58 9.26 -3.33
C SER A 297 8.91 7.92 -3.97
N SER A 298 7.93 7.03 -4.06
CA SER A 298 8.06 5.77 -4.80
C SER A 298 7.00 5.63 -5.88
N LEU A 299 7.41 5.01 -6.98
CA LEU A 299 6.54 4.46 -8.00
C LEU A 299 6.73 2.96 -8.02
N TRP A 300 5.65 2.21 -8.10
CA TRP A 300 5.67 0.77 -8.27
C TRP A 300 4.87 0.36 -9.49
N ILE A 301 5.36 -0.65 -10.20
CA ILE A 301 4.62 -1.35 -11.22
C ILE A 301 4.91 -2.85 -11.12
N ASP A 302 3.86 -3.66 -11.13
CA ASP A 302 3.94 -5.11 -11.21
C ASP A 302 3.08 -5.65 -12.35
N ILE A 303 3.61 -6.66 -13.03
CA ILE A 303 2.92 -7.31 -14.15
C ILE A 303 3.16 -8.82 -14.03
N PRO A 304 2.11 -9.63 -13.99
CA PRO A 304 2.27 -11.09 -13.98
C PRO A 304 2.86 -11.64 -15.27
N ASN A 305 3.55 -12.77 -15.18
CA ASN A 305 4.17 -13.43 -16.34
C ASN A 305 3.17 -13.92 -17.39
N THR A 306 1.91 -14.11 -17.02
CA THR A 306 0.82 -14.38 -17.96
C THR A 306 0.47 -13.18 -18.86
N HIS A 307 1.03 -12.01 -18.55
CA HIS A 307 0.78 -10.72 -19.19
C HIS A 307 2.08 -10.03 -19.65
N GLU A 308 3.13 -10.81 -19.96
CA GLU A 308 4.45 -10.31 -20.36
C GLU A 308 4.45 -9.38 -21.58
N GLN A 309 3.40 -9.42 -22.42
CA GLN A 309 3.22 -8.47 -23.52
C GLN A 309 3.18 -7.00 -23.06
N TYR A 310 2.92 -6.76 -21.77
CA TYR A 310 2.91 -5.44 -21.14
C TYR A 310 4.21 -5.06 -20.43
N TYR A 311 5.23 -5.94 -20.34
CA TYR A 311 6.48 -5.61 -19.63
C TYR A 311 7.18 -4.35 -20.18
N SER A 312 7.08 -4.07 -21.48
CA SER A 312 7.58 -2.81 -22.06
C SER A 312 6.99 -1.54 -21.44
N ASP A 313 5.83 -1.62 -20.75
CA ASP A 313 5.22 -0.47 -20.07
C ASP A 313 6.06 -0.01 -18.88
N VAL A 314 6.82 -0.92 -18.24
CA VAL A 314 7.84 -0.57 -17.24
C VAL A 314 8.79 0.48 -17.79
N ASN A 315 9.35 0.26 -18.98
CA ASN A 315 10.29 1.21 -19.58
C ASN A 315 9.60 2.52 -20.00
N LYS A 316 8.35 2.49 -20.47
CA LYS A 316 7.58 3.70 -20.83
C LYS A 316 7.34 4.57 -19.61
N VAL A 317 6.86 3.98 -18.53
CA VAL A 317 6.57 4.67 -17.27
C VAL A 317 7.86 5.28 -16.70
N ILE A 318 8.91 4.48 -16.51
CA ILE A 318 10.19 4.95 -15.96
C ILE A 318 10.81 6.05 -16.84
N GLY A 319 10.80 5.87 -18.17
CA GLY A 319 11.33 6.84 -19.12
C GLY A 319 10.55 8.15 -19.20
N SER A 320 9.32 8.17 -18.68
CA SER A 320 8.43 9.34 -18.67
C SER A 320 8.37 10.08 -17.33
N LEU A 321 9.05 9.54 -16.31
CA LEU A 321 8.97 9.97 -14.93
C LEU A 321 9.58 11.36 -14.75
N GLN A 322 8.89 12.22 -14.00
CA GLN A 322 9.27 13.58 -13.68
C GLN A 322 8.93 13.90 -12.23
N VAL A 323 9.74 14.73 -11.58
CA VAL A 323 9.38 15.37 -10.31
C VAL A 323 8.60 16.64 -10.60
N VAL A 324 7.46 16.81 -9.91
CA VAL A 324 6.63 18.01 -9.95
C VAL A 324 6.69 18.74 -8.60
N SER A 325 6.41 20.04 -8.59
CA SER A 325 6.43 20.90 -7.39
C SER A 325 5.07 21.02 -6.74
#